data_AF-A0A1T2KSU0-F1
#
_entry.id   AF-A0A1T2KSU0-F1
#
_cell.length_a   1.000
_cell.length_b   1.000
_cell.length_c   1.000
_cell.angle_alpha   90.00
_cell.angle_beta   90.00
_cell.angle_gamma   90.00
#
_symmetry.space_group_name_H-M   'P 1'
#
loop_
_entity.id
_entity.type
_entity.pdbx_description
1 polymer ?
#
loop_
_entity_poly.entity_id
_entity_poly.type
_entity_poly.pdbx_seq_one_letter_code
_entity_poly.pdbx_strand_id
1 'polypeptide(L)'
;MVFSNWLIAGMAVLLVGCATHEGIPDLDSPAPKTVALAPERFIGQEVVWGGVVLVGENREQSTVFEILAYPLDWQGGPDVTEPSIGRFQAVGQGYMETGDFPSGRALTLLGTVKEVRVGQVGAADYHFPIVEIKKLWLWSPPGVIRPPRTRVGISVGFRL
;
A
#
# COMPACT_ATOMS: atom_id res chain seq x y z
N MET A 1 -38.57 -13.01 55.33
CA MET A 1 -39.34 -12.75 54.09
C MET A 1 -38.53 -11.78 53.23
N VAL A 2 -38.12 -12.27 52.06
CA VAL A 2 -37.31 -11.62 51.02
C VAL A 2 -38.26 -10.91 50.07
N PHE A 3 -37.97 -9.69 49.60
CA PHE A 3 -38.29 -9.17 48.25
C PHE A 3 -37.48 -7.87 48.09
N SER A 4 -36.36 -7.92 47.37
CA SER A 4 -36.23 -7.65 45.94
C SER A 4 -36.23 -6.15 45.62
N ASN A 5 -35.02 -5.60 45.41
CA ASN A 5 -34.83 -4.46 44.51
C ASN A 5 -33.51 -4.62 43.76
N TRP A 6 -33.37 -5.78 43.11
CA TRP A 6 -32.25 -6.13 42.26
C TRP A 6 -32.63 -5.83 40.81
N LEU A 7 -32.80 -4.56 40.44
CA LEU A 7 -33.29 -4.22 39.10
C LEU A 7 -32.78 -2.90 38.51
N ILE A 8 -31.58 -2.40 38.85
CA ILE A 8 -30.91 -1.39 38.01
C ILE A 8 -29.39 -1.59 38.03
N ALA A 9 -28.94 -2.80 37.73
CA ALA A 9 -27.53 -3.10 37.51
C ALA A 9 -27.41 -3.81 36.16
N GLY A 10 -27.46 -3.06 35.07
CA GLY A 10 -27.25 -3.64 33.76
C GLY A 10 -27.41 -2.60 32.66
N MET A 11 -26.37 -2.47 31.85
CA MET A 11 -26.35 -1.79 30.55
C MET A 11 -25.79 -0.36 30.52
N ALA A 12 -24.54 -0.20 30.97
CA ALA A 12 -23.62 0.72 30.31
C ALA A 12 -22.55 -0.13 29.60
N VAL A 13 -22.90 -0.66 28.43
CA VAL A 13 -21.96 -1.34 27.53
C VAL A 13 -21.00 -0.30 27.00
N LEU A 14 -19.77 -0.31 27.51
CA LEU A 14 -18.66 0.50 27.04
C LEU A 14 -18.29 0.03 25.62
N LEU A 15 -18.60 0.84 24.61
CA LEU A 15 -18.09 0.68 23.26
C LEU A 15 -16.61 1.08 23.23
N VAL A 16 -15.72 0.16 23.62
CA VAL A 16 -14.27 0.31 23.40
C VAL A 16 -13.96 -0.30 22.04
N GLY A 17 -14.11 0.51 20.98
CA GLY A 17 -13.62 0.16 19.65
C GLY A 17 -12.18 0.64 19.47
N CYS A 18 -11.20 -0.24 19.65
CA CYS A 18 -9.84 0.04 19.19
C CYS A 18 -9.78 -0.12 17.67
N ALA A 19 -9.77 1.00 16.94
CA ALA A 19 -9.39 1.00 15.54
C ALA A 19 -7.86 0.86 15.46
N THR A 20 -7.36 -0.36 15.42
CA THR A 20 -5.93 -0.62 15.20
C THR A 20 -5.63 -0.38 13.72
N HIS A 21 -5.08 0.78 13.38
CA HIS A 21 -4.58 1.04 12.03
C HIS A 21 -3.21 0.37 11.86
N GLU A 22 -3.13 -0.62 10.99
CA GLU A 22 -1.87 -1.28 10.67
C GLU A 22 -1.07 -0.37 9.72
N GLY A 23 -0.08 0.33 10.28
CA GLY A 23 0.80 1.23 9.54
C GLY A 23 1.75 0.50 8.58
N ILE A 24 2.48 1.29 7.79
CA ILE A 24 3.55 0.79 6.93
C ILE A 24 4.74 0.42 7.84
N PRO A 25 5.29 -0.81 7.75
CA PRO A 25 6.46 -1.19 8.53
C PRO A 25 7.67 -0.33 8.19
N ASP A 26 8.44 0.04 9.21
CA ASP A 26 9.72 0.71 9.03
C ASP A 26 10.81 -0.35 8.85
N LEU A 27 11.20 -0.59 7.59
CA LEU A 27 12.27 -1.51 7.21
C LEU A 27 13.39 -0.74 6.53
N ASP A 28 14.64 -1.00 6.94
CA ASP A 28 15.83 -0.52 6.23
C ASP A 28 15.96 -1.23 4.87
N SER A 29 15.28 -0.66 3.88
CA SER A 29 15.10 -1.25 2.56
C SER A 29 16.13 -0.67 1.59
N PRO A 30 17.00 -1.49 0.99
CA PRO A 30 17.93 -1.00 -0.02
C PRO A 30 17.15 -0.45 -1.22
N ALA A 31 17.67 0.61 -1.84
CA ALA A 31 17.05 1.17 -3.04
C ALA A 31 17.00 0.12 -4.19
N PRO A 32 15.97 0.13 -5.05
CA PRO A 32 15.88 -0.81 -6.18
C PRO A 32 17.12 -0.82 -7.06
N LYS A 33 17.71 0.35 -7.35
CA LYS A 33 18.97 0.44 -8.10
C LYS A 33 20.13 -0.30 -7.43
N THR A 34 20.19 -0.30 -6.09
CA THR A 34 21.21 -1.01 -5.32
C THR A 34 20.99 -2.52 -5.40
N VAL A 35 19.74 -2.96 -5.32
CA VAL A 35 19.38 -4.38 -5.49
C VAL A 35 19.73 -4.86 -6.90
N ALA A 36 19.47 -4.06 -7.93
CA ALA A 36 19.81 -4.39 -9.31
C ALA A 36 21.32 -4.60 -9.53
N LEU A 37 22.17 -3.87 -8.81
CA LEU A 37 23.64 -3.96 -8.93
C LEU A 37 24.24 -5.16 -8.19
N ALA A 38 23.57 -5.70 -7.18
CA ALA A 38 24.09 -6.81 -6.36
C ALA A 38 22.97 -7.77 -5.92
N PRO A 39 22.24 -8.41 -6.86
CA PRO A 39 21.04 -9.20 -6.59
C PRO A 39 21.25 -10.27 -5.53
N GLU A 40 22.39 -10.96 -5.57
CA GLU A 40 22.70 -12.11 -4.72
C GLU A 40 22.70 -11.80 -3.22
N ARG A 41 22.82 -10.51 -2.85
CA ARG A 41 22.77 -10.07 -1.44
C ARG A 41 21.35 -9.86 -0.92
N PHE A 42 20.37 -9.71 -1.82
CA PHE A 42 19.04 -9.19 -1.49
C PHE A 42 17.90 -10.13 -1.90
N ILE A 43 18.15 -11.21 -2.65
CA ILE A 43 17.12 -12.21 -2.95
C ILE A 43 16.59 -12.81 -1.64
N GLY A 44 15.26 -12.87 -1.51
CA GLY A 44 14.56 -13.35 -0.32
C GLY A 44 14.36 -12.28 0.76
N GLN A 45 14.97 -11.11 0.63
CA GLN A 45 14.80 -10.02 1.58
C GLN A 45 13.43 -9.35 1.44
N GLU A 46 12.82 -9.01 2.58
CA GLU A 46 11.64 -8.14 2.61
C GLU A 46 12.04 -6.68 2.44
N VAL A 47 11.27 -5.97 1.61
CA VAL A 47 11.47 -4.54 1.31
C VAL A 47 10.16 -3.80 1.40
N VAL A 48 10.23 -2.55 1.87
CA VAL A 48 9.18 -1.55 1.73
C VAL A 48 9.61 -0.54 0.69
N TRP A 49 8.97 -0.55 -0.47
CA TRP A 49 9.25 0.37 -1.57
C TRP A 49 8.00 1.13 -1.97
N GLY A 50 8.17 2.42 -2.25
CA GLY A 50 7.10 3.26 -2.78
C GLY A 50 7.48 3.85 -4.12
N GLY A 51 6.47 4.17 -4.90
CA GLY A 51 6.66 4.77 -6.20
C GLY A 51 5.38 5.10 -6.92
N VAL A 52 5.55 5.48 -8.18
CA VAL A 52 4.46 5.80 -9.10
C VAL A 52 4.37 4.68 -10.13
N VAL A 53 3.15 4.16 -10.33
CA VAL A 53 2.87 3.15 -11.36
C VAL A 53 3.11 3.76 -12.73
N LEU A 54 3.94 3.08 -13.53
CA LEU A 54 4.15 3.44 -14.93
C LEU A 54 3.19 2.66 -15.83
N VAL A 55 3.13 1.34 -15.64
CA VAL A 55 2.25 0.42 -16.38
C VAL A 55 1.86 -0.76 -15.51
N GLY A 56 0.64 -1.27 -15.71
CA GLY A 56 0.15 -2.54 -15.15
C GLY A 56 -0.25 -3.50 -16.27
N GLU A 57 0.13 -4.76 -16.14
CA GLU A 57 -0.14 -5.83 -17.10
C GLU A 57 -0.74 -7.05 -16.39
N ASN A 58 -1.90 -7.50 -16.87
CA ASN A 58 -2.48 -8.78 -16.45
C ASN A 58 -1.89 -9.91 -17.29
N ARG A 59 -1.31 -10.91 -16.62
CA ARG A 59 -0.83 -12.16 -17.22
C ARG A 59 -1.75 -13.31 -16.81
N GLU A 60 -1.55 -14.48 -17.41
CA GLU A 60 -2.40 -15.65 -17.16
C GLU A 60 -2.55 -16.01 -15.67
N GLN A 61 -1.49 -15.84 -14.86
CA GLN A 61 -1.46 -16.26 -13.46
C GLN A 61 -1.02 -15.16 -12.48
N SER A 62 -0.77 -13.95 -12.96
CA SER A 62 -0.21 -12.87 -12.15
C SER A 62 -0.52 -11.50 -12.73
N THR A 63 -0.48 -10.48 -11.90
CA THR A 63 -0.52 -9.09 -12.34
C THR A 63 0.84 -8.44 -12.08
N VAL A 64 1.40 -7.77 -13.08
CA VAL A 64 2.73 -7.15 -12.99
C VAL A 64 2.61 -5.64 -13.13
N PHE A 65 3.17 -4.92 -12.17
CA PHE A 65 3.25 -3.45 -12.21
C PHE A 65 4.71 -3.02 -12.36
N GLU A 66 5.01 -2.20 -13.36
CA GLU A 66 6.28 -1.48 -13.41
C GLU A 66 6.13 -0.16 -12.65
N ILE A 67 7.03 0.08 -11.70
CA ILE A 67 6.95 1.21 -10.78
C ILE A 67 8.26 1.98 -10.81
N LEU A 68 8.17 3.31 -10.90
CA LEU A 68 9.29 4.22 -10.67
C LEU A 68 9.37 4.56 -9.19
N ALA A 69 10.45 4.13 -8.53
CA ALA A 69 10.60 4.23 -7.09
C ALA A 69 11.13 5.59 -6.65
N TYR A 70 10.65 6.04 -5.49
CA TYR A 70 11.09 7.26 -4.82
C TYR A 70 11.39 6.96 -3.34
N PRO A 71 12.21 7.77 -2.66
CA PRO A 71 12.32 7.74 -1.21
C PRO A 71 10.94 7.87 -0.57
N LEU A 72 10.75 7.27 0.60
CA LEU A 72 9.50 7.40 1.35
C LEU A 72 9.55 8.63 2.27
N ASP A 73 8.43 9.34 2.35
CA ASP A 73 8.23 10.41 3.33
C ASP A 73 7.91 9.83 4.72
N TRP A 74 7.73 10.71 5.70
CA TRP A 74 7.42 10.34 7.08
C TRP A 74 6.05 9.65 7.25
N GLN A 75 5.17 9.70 6.25
CA GLN A 75 3.89 8.99 6.21
C GLN A 75 4.03 7.61 5.57
N GLY A 76 5.17 7.32 4.93
CA GLY A 76 5.45 6.11 4.18
C GLY A 76 5.02 6.21 2.71
N GLY A 77 4.69 7.39 2.21
CA GLY A 77 4.33 7.63 0.81
C GLY A 77 5.54 8.01 -0.04
N PRO A 78 5.52 7.76 -1.36
CA PRO A 78 6.63 8.13 -2.22
C PRO A 78 6.77 9.65 -2.34
N ASP A 79 7.93 10.17 -1.96
CA ASP A 79 8.29 11.57 -2.13
C ASP A 79 8.75 11.84 -3.57
N VAL A 80 7.80 12.26 -4.41
CA VAL A 80 8.03 12.57 -5.83
C VAL A 80 8.79 13.89 -6.04
N THR A 81 9.09 14.64 -4.96
CA THR A 81 9.94 15.83 -5.04
C THR A 81 11.42 15.49 -5.03
N GLU A 82 11.77 14.30 -4.55
CA GLU A 82 13.14 13.77 -4.54
C GLU A 82 13.46 13.00 -5.85
N PRO A 83 14.76 12.83 -6.20
CA PRO A 83 15.15 12.03 -7.35
C PRO A 83 14.71 10.57 -7.23
N SER A 84 14.30 9.98 -8.36
CA SER A 84 13.94 8.56 -8.39
C SER A 84 15.12 7.66 -7.98
N ILE A 85 14.84 6.60 -7.23
CA ILE A 85 15.85 5.66 -6.70
C ILE A 85 15.91 4.33 -7.46
N GLY A 86 15.27 4.26 -8.63
CA GLY A 86 15.32 3.13 -9.55
C GLY A 86 13.94 2.71 -10.04
N ARG A 87 13.90 1.68 -10.87
CA ARG A 87 12.66 1.00 -11.30
C ARG A 87 12.65 -0.42 -10.77
N PHE A 88 11.46 -0.94 -10.52
CA PHE A 88 11.26 -2.32 -10.16
C PHE A 88 9.91 -2.80 -10.70
N GLN A 89 9.74 -4.12 -10.73
CA GLN A 89 8.46 -4.74 -11.06
C GLN A 89 7.87 -5.38 -9.81
N ALA A 90 6.62 -5.06 -9.52
CA ALA A 90 5.85 -5.68 -8.44
C ALA A 90 4.90 -6.72 -9.04
N VAL A 91 4.97 -7.95 -8.52
CA VAL A 91 4.17 -9.09 -8.99
C VAL A 91 3.15 -9.44 -7.94
N GLY A 92 1.87 -9.27 -8.28
CA GLY A 92 0.75 -9.79 -7.52
C GLY A 92 0.36 -11.17 -8.02
N GLN A 93 0.04 -12.08 -7.10
CA GLN A 93 -0.46 -13.41 -7.46
C GLN A 93 -1.90 -13.32 -7.96
N GLY A 94 -2.19 -13.91 -9.12
CA GLY A 94 -3.51 -13.87 -9.74
C GLY A 94 -3.89 -12.52 -10.35
N TYR A 95 -5.19 -12.31 -10.49
CA TYR A 95 -5.77 -11.11 -11.10
C TYR A 95 -5.87 -9.97 -10.08
N MET A 96 -5.36 -8.81 -10.45
CA MET A 96 -5.61 -7.53 -9.79
C MET A 96 -6.22 -6.57 -10.82
N GLU A 97 -7.25 -5.83 -10.42
CA GLU A 97 -7.90 -4.88 -11.33
C GLU A 97 -6.95 -3.72 -11.66
N THR A 98 -6.34 -3.73 -12.84
CA THR A 98 -5.37 -2.70 -13.25
C THR A 98 -5.99 -1.30 -13.29
N GLY A 99 -7.31 -1.18 -13.44
CA GLY A 99 -8.04 0.09 -13.31
C GLY A 99 -7.91 0.75 -11.93
N ASP A 100 -7.63 -0.01 -10.87
CA ASP A 100 -7.36 0.52 -9.52
C ASP A 100 -5.93 1.09 -9.37
N PHE A 101 -5.05 0.74 -10.32
CA PHE A 101 -3.64 1.09 -10.37
C PHE A 101 -3.30 1.79 -11.70
N PRO A 102 -4.00 2.89 -12.07
CA PRO A 102 -3.72 3.56 -13.32
C PRO A 102 -2.30 4.15 -13.34
N SER A 103 -1.76 4.37 -14.54
CA SER A 103 -0.48 5.10 -14.68
C SER A 103 -0.54 6.44 -13.94
N GLY A 104 0.51 6.76 -13.19
CA GLY A 104 0.55 7.93 -12.30
C GLY A 104 0.02 7.68 -10.88
N ARG A 105 -0.55 6.50 -10.59
CA ARG A 105 -1.00 6.14 -9.23
C ARG A 105 0.20 5.97 -8.31
N ALA A 106 0.24 6.73 -7.21
CA ALA A 106 1.22 6.56 -6.15
C ALA A 106 0.82 5.40 -5.22
N LEU A 107 1.80 4.56 -4.89
CA LEU A 107 1.63 3.42 -3.99
C LEU A 107 2.89 3.19 -3.14
N THR A 108 2.71 2.49 -2.04
CA THR A 108 3.77 1.85 -1.26
C THR A 108 3.45 0.38 -1.14
N LEU A 109 4.46 -0.49 -1.18
CA LEU A 109 4.28 -1.91 -1.00
C LEU A 109 5.28 -2.48 -0.02
N LEU A 110 4.85 -3.53 0.66
CA LEU A 110 5.69 -4.49 1.36
C LEU A 110 5.75 -5.73 0.47
N GLY A 111 6.94 -6.23 0.22
CA GLY A 111 7.11 -7.43 -0.60
C GLY A 111 8.45 -8.10 -0.39
N THR A 112 8.66 -9.22 -1.08
CA THR A 112 9.90 -9.98 -1.05
C THR A 112 10.59 -9.93 -2.40
N VAL A 113 11.87 -9.55 -2.41
CA VAL A 113 12.69 -9.57 -3.64
C VAL A 113 12.87 -11.03 -4.08
N LYS A 114 12.47 -11.36 -5.31
CA LYS A 114 12.50 -12.73 -5.84
C LYS A 114 13.69 -12.96 -6.76
N GLU A 115 13.95 -12.01 -7.64
CA GLU A 115 14.99 -12.08 -8.66
C GLU A 115 15.29 -10.69 -9.21
N VAL A 116 16.30 -10.58 -10.06
CA VAL A 116 16.50 -9.43 -10.95
C VAL A 116 16.42 -9.93 -12.38
N ARG A 117 15.54 -9.32 -13.18
CA ARG A 117 15.31 -9.71 -14.57
C ARG A 117 15.73 -8.60 -15.53
N VAL A 118 16.37 -8.97 -16.62
CA VAL A 118 16.67 -8.04 -17.70
C VAL A 118 15.40 -7.75 -18.50
N GLY A 119 15.14 -6.47 -18.74
CA GLY A 119 14.08 -5.97 -19.60
C GLY A 119 14.56 -4.74 -20.37
N GLN A 120 13.62 -3.99 -20.94
CA GLN A 120 13.92 -2.79 -21.72
C GLN A 120 13.28 -1.57 -21.07
N VAL A 121 14.02 -0.46 -21.03
CA VAL A 121 13.47 0.89 -20.82
C VAL A 121 13.79 1.71 -22.06
N GLY A 122 12.77 1.95 -22.89
CA GLY A 122 12.98 2.49 -24.22
C GLY A 122 13.77 1.50 -25.08
N ALA A 123 14.97 1.88 -25.52
CA ALA A 123 15.86 1.04 -26.33
C ALA A 123 17.09 0.52 -25.56
N ALA A 124 17.12 0.70 -24.24
CA ALA A 124 18.24 0.30 -23.39
C ALA A 124 17.86 -0.87 -22.48
N ASP A 125 18.79 -1.81 -22.34
CA ASP A 125 18.70 -2.88 -21.35
C ASP A 125 18.61 -2.30 -19.93
N TYR A 126 17.72 -2.88 -19.13
CA TYR A 126 17.51 -2.49 -17.75
C TYR A 126 17.34 -3.72 -16.85
N HIS A 127 18.01 -3.70 -15.70
CA HIS A 127 17.91 -4.75 -14.70
C HIS A 127 16.82 -4.41 -13.68
N PHE A 128 15.66 -5.06 -13.80
CA PHE A 128 14.53 -4.86 -12.90
C PHE A 128 14.61 -5.82 -11.71
N PRO A 129 14.73 -5.32 -10.47
CA PRO A 129 14.35 -6.09 -9.30
C PRO A 129 12.87 -6.47 -9.39
N ILE A 130 12.59 -7.74 -9.16
CA ILE A 130 11.24 -8.29 -9.14
C ILE A 130 10.86 -8.53 -7.69
N VAL A 131 9.75 -7.93 -7.25
CA VAL A 131 9.24 -8.04 -5.89
C VAL A 131 7.87 -8.71 -5.91
N GLU A 132 7.72 -9.77 -5.13
CA GLU A 132 6.42 -10.39 -4.87
C GLU A 132 5.66 -9.57 -3.83
N ILE A 133 4.47 -9.10 -4.19
CA ILE A 133 3.64 -8.24 -3.34
C ILE A 133 3.10 -9.06 -2.17
N LYS A 134 3.34 -8.58 -0.94
CA LYS A 134 2.70 -9.09 0.29
C LYS A 134 1.58 -8.17 0.74
N LYS A 135 1.81 -6.86 0.69
CA LYS A 135 0.83 -5.84 1.07
C LYS A 135 1.07 -4.57 0.29
N LEU A 136 0.01 -3.79 0.08
CA LEU A 136 0.05 -2.61 -0.75
C LEU A 136 -0.86 -1.51 -0.18
N TRP A 137 -0.36 -0.29 -0.19
CA TRP A 137 -1.03 0.92 0.27
C TRP A 137 -1.12 1.91 -0.87
N LEU A 138 -2.32 2.42 -1.14
CA LEU A 138 -2.57 3.37 -2.21
C LEU A 138 -2.65 4.80 -1.67
N TRP A 139 -1.96 5.70 -2.35
CA TRP A 139 -1.97 7.13 -2.02
C TRP A 139 -2.98 7.86 -2.88
N SER A 140 -3.63 8.87 -2.31
CA SER A 140 -4.46 9.77 -3.12
C SER A 140 -3.56 10.58 -4.05
N PRO A 141 -3.98 10.83 -5.30
CA PRO A 141 -3.21 11.69 -6.19
C PRO A 141 -3.04 13.06 -5.55
N PRO A 142 -1.87 13.72 -5.68
CA PRO A 142 -1.69 15.10 -5.24
C PRO A 142 -2.81 15.98 -5.80
N GLY A 143 -3.59 16.62 -4.95
CA GLY A 143 -4.68 17.54 -5.34
C GLY A 143 -6.11 16.98 -5.29
N VAL A 144 -6.32 15.68 -5.02
CA VAL A 144 -7.67 15.17 -4.73
C VAL A 144 -7.99 15.43 -3.26
N ILE A 145 -8.51 16.61 -2.94
CA ILE A 145 -9.12 16.89 -1.63
C ILE A 145 -10.35 15.98 -1.51
N ARG A 146 -10.23 14.88 -0.77
CA ARG A 146 -11.41 14.09 -0.37
C ARG A 146 -12.12 14.87 0.73
N PRO A 147 -13.34 15.40 0.51
CA PRO A 147 -14.08 16.00 1.61
C PRO A 147 -14.28 14.92 2.70
N PRO A 148 -14.13 15.26 3.99
CA PRO A 148 -14.37 14.31 5.05
C PRO A 148 -15.81 13.77 4.93
N ARG A 149 -15.98 12.45 4.83
CA ARG A 149 -17.31 11.81 4.84
C ARG A 149 -17.87 11.83 6.26
N THR A 150 -18.29 13.00 6.74
CA THR A 150 -19.10 13.08 7.95
C THR A 150 -20.51 12.61 7.61
N ARG A 151 -20.89 11.41 8.07
CA ARG A 151 -22.29 10.96 8.04
C ARG A 151 -22.99 11.61 9.23
N VAL A 152 -23.38 12.87 9.10
CA VAL A 152 -24.23 13.55 10.09
C VAL A 152 -25.65 12.99 9.95
N GLY A 153 -26.01 12.04 10.81
CA GLY A 153 -27.38 11.57 10.94
C GLY A 153 -28.19 12.55 11.78
N ILE A 154 -28.85 13.52 11.15
CA ILE A 154 -29.86 14.33 11.84
C ILE A 154 -31.17 13.52 11.85
N SER A 155 -31.43 12.79 12.92
CA SER A 155 -32.74 12.20 13.16
C SER A 155 -33.69 13.28 13.68
N VAL A 156 -34.53 13.84 12.82
CA VAL A 156 -35.67 14.66 13.26
C VAL A 156 -36.77 13.70 13.69
N GLY A 157 -36.91 13.50 15.01
CA GLY A 157 -38.02 12.73 15.57
C GLY A 157 -39.30 13.55 15.55
N PHE A 158 -40.24 13.18 14.68
CA PHE A 158 -41.63 13.65 14.78
C PHE A 158 -42.37 12.73 15.76
N ARG A 159 -42.79 13.29 16.91
CA ARG A 159 -43.83 12.70 17.77
C ARG A 159 -45.18 13.19 17.25
N LEU A 160 -46.04 12.27 16.85
CA LEU A 160 -47.50 12.47 16.81
C LEU A 160 -48.08 12.03 18.15
#